data_AF-A0A918E1D2-F1
#
_entry.id   AF-A0A918E1D2-F1
#
_cell.length_a   1.000
_cell.length_b   1.000
_cell.length_c   1.000
_cell.angle_alpha   90.00
_cell.angle_beta   90.00
_cell.angle_gamma   90.00
#
_symmetry.space_group_name_H-M   'P 1'
#
loop_
_entity.id
_entity.type
_entity.pdbx_description
1 polymer ?
#
loop_
_entity_poly.entity_id
_entity_poly.type
_entity_poly.pdbx_seq_one_letter_code
_entity_poly.pdbx_strand_id
1 'polypeptide(L)'
;MSEAPPERQNGPGPQAVLRLPDGQSLRATVSHRLQEADGSWWYDVEITLWNVVIDRSGIRTAEPYPITVRVAAGNVSPIDGQDYRTVPTTRSHLAVKRSRSGGRRMGPTAHR
;
A
#
# COMPACT_ATOMS: atom_id res chain seq x y z
N MET A 1 -10.27 24.50 17.26
CA MET A 1 -9.38 24.29 16.11
C MET A 1 -9.30 22.80 15.87
N SER A 2 -10.16 22.26 15.00
CA SER A 2 -10.07 20.86 14.57
C SER A 2 -9.23 20.85 13.31
N GLU A 3 -8.02 20.29 13.41
CA GLU A 3 -7.15 20.08 12.26
C GLU A 3 -7.83 19.01 11.37
N ALA A 4 -8.37 19.44 10.23
CA ALA A 4 -8.86 18.53 9.22
C ALA A 4 -7.66 17.71 8.71
N PRO A 5 -7.78 16.38 8.56
CA PRO A 5 -6.71 15.58 7.98
C PRO A 5 -6.37 16.14 6.59
N PRO A 6 -5.10 16.13 6.17
CA PRO A 6 -4.71 16.70 4.89
C PRO A 6 -5.54 16.08 3.78
N GLU A 7 -6.26 16.93 3.04
CA GLU A 7 -7.01 16.53 1.87
C GLU A 7 -6.05 15.85 0.89
N ARG A 8 -6.20 14.53 0.73
CA ARG A 8 -5.41 13.76 -0.26
C ARG A 8 -5.83 14.23 -1.65
N GLN A 9 -5.06 15.14 -2.25
CA GLN A 9 -5.27 15.61 -3.61
C GLN A 9 -4.98 14.47 -4.64
N ASN A 10 -5.76 14.46 -5.73
CA ASN A 10 -5.67 13.64 -6.97
C ASN A 10 -6.27 12.22 -6.98
N GLY A 11 -7.56 12.13 -7.35
CA GLY A 11 -8.20 10.95 -7.98
C GLY A 11 -8.13 9.62 -7.21
N PRO A 12 -8.90 8.60 -7.58
CA PRO A 12 -8.62 7.26 -7.07
C PRO A 12 -7.26 6.84 -7.63
N GLY A 13 -6.28 6.59 -6.75
CA GLY A 13 -4.98 6.02 -7.12
C GLY A 13 -5.12 4.70 -7.91
N PRO A 14 -4.01 4.14 -8.42
CA PRO A 14 -4.08 2.94 -9.26
C PRO A 14 -4.69 1.77 -8.49
N GLN A 15 -5.56 1.04 -9.16
CA GLN A 15 -6.31 -0.05 -8.56
C GLN A 15 -5.48 -1.33 -8.49
N ALA A 16 -5.63 -2.12 -7.45
CA ALA A 16 -5.02 -3.45 -7.30
C ALA A 16 -6.06 -4.45 -6.74
N VAL A 17 -5.72 -5.73 -6.80
CA VAL A 17 -6.47 -6.79 -6.11
C VAL A 17 -5.80 -7.08 -4.77
N LEU A 18 -6.54 -6.92 -3.68
CA LEU A 18 -6.16 -7.32 -2.34
C LEU A 18 -6.73 -8.72 -2.05
N ARG A 19 -5.88 -9.66 -1.66
CA ARG A 19 -6.29 -10.97 -1.16
C ARG A 19 -6.43 -10.95 0.37
N LEU A 20 -7.61 -11.32 0.85
CA LEU A 20 -7.92 -11.43 2.28
C LEU A 20 -7.55 -12.82 2.83
N PRO A 21 -7.40 -12.97 4.16
CA PRO A 21 -7.02 -14.24 4.79
C PRO A 21 -7.99 -15.40 4.53
N ASP A 22 -9.26 -15.12 4.32
CA ASP A 22 -10.30 -16.11 4.00
C ASP A 22 -10.33 -16.50 2.51
N GLY A 23 -9.40 -15.96 1.71
CA GLY A 23 -9.30 -16.22 0.28
C GLY A 23 -10.15 -15.31 -0.60
N GLN A 24 -10.94 -14.39 -0.01
CA GLN A 24 -11.65 -13.38 -0.79
C GLN A 24 -10.69 -12.41 -1.47
N SER A 25 -11.15 -11.82 -2.58
CA SER A 25 -10.39 -10.82 -3.35
C SER A 25 -11.21 -9.54 -3.44
N LEU A 26 -10.63 -8.43 -3.01
CA LEU A 26 -11.24 -7.10 -3.10
C LEU A 26 -10.46 -6.23 -4.08
N ARG A 27 -11.16 -5.33 -4.80
CA ARG A 27 -10.49 -4.21 -5.46
C ARG A 27 -10.13 -3.17 -4.41
N ALA A 28 -8.91 -2.67 -4.47
CA ALA A 28 -8.39 -1.68 -3.56
C ALA A 28 -7.59 -0.61 -4.29
N THR A 29 -7.60 0.60 -3.79
CA THR A 29 -6.77 1.70 -4.30
C THR A 29 -5.41 1.65 -3.64
N VAL A 30 -4.33 1.56 -4.41
CA VAL A 30 -2.97 1.61 -3.83
C VAL A 30 -2.62 3.06 -3.53
N SER A 31 -2.35 3.36 -2.26
CA SER A 31 -2.06 4.71 -1.79
C SER A 31 -0.59 4.92 -1.44
N HIS A 32 0.14 3.86 -1.05
CA HIS A 32 1.54 3.97 -0.65
C HIS A 32 2.28 2.63 -0.77
N ARG A 33 3.60 2.70 -1.02
CA ARG A 33 4.55 1.59 -0.99
C ARG A 33 5.56 1.81 0.12
N LEU A 34 5.81 0.77 0.92
CA LEU A 34 6.79 0.80 2.00
C LEU A 34 7.77 -0.36 1.86
N GLN A 35 9.06 -0.08 1.97
CA GLN A 35 10.09 -1.10 2.20
C GLN A 35 10.64 -0.97 3.61
N GLU A 36 10.48 -2.01 4.42
CA GLU A 36 11.01 -2.06 5.78
C GLU A 36 12.52 -2.36 5.79
N ALA A 37 13.14 -2.24 6.97
CA ALA A 37 14.58 -2.39 7.13
C ALA A 37 15.10 -3.78 6.72
N ASP A 38 14.30 -4.82 6.92
CA ASP A 38 14.60 -6.19 6.53
C ASP A 38 14.53 -6.42 5.01
N GLY A 39 14.02 -5.45 4.25
CA GLY A 39 13.85 -5.51 2.81
C GLY A 39 12.46 -5.95 2.37
N SER A 40 11.57 -6.32 3.30
CA SER A 40 10.18 -6.69 3.01
C SER A 40 9.40 -5.49 2.45
N TRP A 41 8.50 -5.80 1.53
CA TRP A 41 7.66 -4.81 0.86
C TRP A 41 6.21 -4.90 1.36
N TRP A 42 5.63 -3.74 1.59
CA TRP A 42 4.28 -3.53 2.08
C TRP A 42 3.58 -2.47 1.22
N TYR A 43 2.26 -2.56 1.18
CA TYR A 43 1.40 -1.54 0.58
C TYR A 43 0.41 -1.02 1.60
N ASP A 44 0.14 0.28 1.56
CA ASP A 44 -1.08 0.83 2.13
C ASP A 44 -2.12 0.89 1.00
N VAL A 45 -3.19 0.13 1.16
CA VAL A 45 -4.30 0.08 0.21
C VAL A 45 -5.59 0.54 0.87
N GLU A 46 -6.45 1.18 0.10
CA GLU A 46 -7.75 1.65 0.55
C GLU A 46 -8.85 0.75 -0.01
N ILE A 47 -9.73 0.27 0.87
CA ILE A 47 -10.94 -0.49 0.53
C ILE A 47 -12.16 0.24 1.08
N THR A 48 -13.28 0.18 0.37
CA THR A 48 -14.55 0.76 0.85
C THR A 48 -15.37 -0.31 1.54
N LEU A 49 -15.67 -0.11 2.83
CA LEU A 49 -16.55 -0.97 3.61
C LEU A 49 -17.75 -0.17 4.14
N TRP A 50 -18.79 -0.86 4.60
CA TRP A 50 -19.88 -0.22 5.32
C TRP A 50 -19.39 0.25 6.70
N ASN A 51 -19.67 1.50 7.02
CA ASN A 51 -19.49 2.06 8.35
C ASN A 51 -20.83 2.51 8.93
N VAL A 52 -20.94 2.54 10.26
CA VAL A 52 -22.10 3.09 10.96
C VAL A 52 -21.88 4.58 11.15
N VAL A 53 -22.81 5.38 10.63
CA VAL A 53 -22.86 6.82 10.83
C VAL A 53 -24.08 7.14 11.70
N ILE A 54 -23.91 8.05 12.66
CA ILE A 54 -25.00 8.56 13.50
C ILE A 54 -25.24 9.99 13.06
N ASP A 55 -26.43 10.27 12.53
CA ASP A 55 -26.79 11.62 12.13
C ASP A 55 -27.07 12.53 13.34
N ARG A 56 -27.35 13.81 13.08
CA ARG A 56 -27.63 14.77 14.17
C ARG A 56 -28.91 14.46 14.94
N SER A 57 -29.80 13.63 14.40
CA SER A 57 -31.03 13.18 15.06
C SER A 57 -30.83 11.92 15.90
N GLY A 58 -29.65 11.30 15.85
CA GLY A 58 -29.31 10.08 16.58
C GLY A 58 -29.65 8.79 15.83
N ILE A 59 -30.10 8.88 14.57
CA ILE A 59 -30.43 7.71 13.75
C ILE A 59 -29.15 7.09 13.20
N ARG A 60 -29.05 5.76 13.26
CA ARG A 60 -27.96 4.98 12.69
C ARG A 60 -28.23 4.67 11.22
N THR A 61 -27.31 5.05 10.35
CA THR A 61 -27.29 4.70 8.92
C THR A 61 -26.01 3.94 8.58
N ALA A 62 -26.06 3.13 7.52
CA ALA A 62 -24.89 2.46 6.97
C ALA A 62 -24.42 3.24 5.73
N GLU A 63 -23.16 3.69 5.74
CA GLU A 63 -22.57 4.49 4.66
C GLU A 63 -21.26 3.87 4.17
N PRO A 64 -20.94 3.93 2.86
CA PRO A 64 -19.65 3.48 2.36
C PRO A 64 -18.53 4.38 2.91
N TYR A 65 -17.49 3.76 3.49
CA TYR A 65 -16.38 4.46 4.11
C TYR A 65 -15.04 3.85 3.67
N PRO A 66 -14.08 4.67 3.22
CA PRO A 66 -12.75 4.21 2.87
C PRO A 66 -11.94 3.85 4.12
N ILE A 67 -11.33 2.68 4.12
CA ILE A 67 -10.44 2.21 5.18
C ILE A 67 -9.08 1.89 4.55
N THR A 68 -8.03 2.50 5.10
CA THR A 68 -6.65 2.17 4.73
C THR A 68 -6.17 0.97 5.54
N VAL A 69 -5.67 -0.06 4.86
CA VAL A 69 -5.05 -1.24 5.47
C VAL A 69 -3.62 -1.40 4.95
N ARG A 70 -2.71 -1.75 5.86
CA ARG A 70 -1.33 -2.10 5.51
C ARG A 70 -1.20 -3.60 5.35
N VAL A 71 -0.69 -4.03 4.21
CA VAL A 71 -0.63 -5.45 3.84
C VAL A 71 0.70 -5.81 3.17
N ALA A 72 1.15 -7.04 3.38
CA ALA A 72 2.37 -7.55 2.75
C ALA A 72 2.19 -7.60 1.23
N ALA A 73 3.25 -7.28 0.48
CA ALA A 73 3.20 -7.19 -0.98
C ALA A 73 2.71 -8.49 -1.66
N GLY A 74 2.98 -9.66 -1.07
CA GLY A 74 2.50 -10.94 -1.60
C GLY A 74 0.97 -11.10 -1.60
N ASN A 75 0.23 -10.26 -0.87
CA ASN A 75 -1.24 -10.26 -0.83
C ASN A 75 -1.86 -9.18 -1.73
N VAL A 76 -1.05 -8.45 -2.51
CA VAL A 76 -1.50 -7.39 -3.41
C VAL A 76 -1.05 -7.71 -4.82
N SER A 77 -2.01 -7.87 -5.73
CA SER A 77 -1.74 -8.10 -7.15
C SER A 77 -2.09 -6.85 -7.96
N PRO A 78 -1.16 -6.30 -8.75
CA PRO A 78 -1.47 -5.19 -9.64
C PRO A 78 -2.49 -5.61 -10.70
N ILE A 79 -3.27 -4.65 -11.18
CA ILE A 79 -4.19 -4.80 -12.30
C ILE A 79 -3.55 -4.20 -13.53
N ASP A 80 -3.57 -4.95 -14.63
CA ASP A 80 -2.98 -4.52 -15.89
C ASP A 80 -3.60 -3.22 -16.40
N GLY A 81 -2.76 -2.37 -17.01
CA GLY A 81 -3.16 -1.06 -17.55
C GLY A 81 -3.26 0.07 -16.52
N GLN A 82 -3.08 -0.20 -15.22
CA GLN A 82 -3.01 0.84 -14.18
C GLN A 82 -1.60 1.45 -14.11
N ASP A 83 -1.50 2.77 -13.90
CA ASP A 83 -0.22 3.46 -13.73
C ASP A 83 0.18 3.56 -12.25
N TYR A 84 1.16 2.75 -11.85
CA TYR A 84 1.68 2.75 -10.49
C TYR A 84 2.86 3.69 -10.28
N ARG A 85 3.33 4.43 -11.29
CA ARG A 85 4.56 5.25 -11.15
C ARG A 85 4.41 6.38 -10.14
N THR A 86 3.19 6.88 -9.96
CA THR A 86 2.86 7.99 -9.05
C THR A 86 2.64 7.56 -7.61
N VAL A 87 2.51 6.26 -7.32
CA VAL A 87 2.31 5.77 -5.94
C VAL A 87 3.53 6.12 -5.09
N PRO A 88 3.38 6.96 -4.05
CA PRO A 88 4.50 7.36 -3.20
C PRO A 88 5.17 6.12 -2.60
N THR A 89 6.50 6.17 -2.50
CA THR A 89 7.30 5.01 -2.07
C THR A 89 8.31 5.42 -1.01
N THR A 90 8.12 4.91 0.20
CA THR A 90 9.05 5.06 1.32
C THR A 90 9.93 3.83 1.44
N ARG A 91 11.25 4.03 1.61
CA ARG A 91 12.20 2.93 1.84
C ARG A 91 13.01 3.21 3.09
N SER A 92 13.15 2.20 3.94
CA SER A 92 14.08 2.28 5.07
C SER A 92 15.51 2.51 4.57
N HIS A 93 16.23 3.44 5.21
CA HIS A 93 17.64 3.71 4.90
C HIS A 93 18.48 2.43 4.98
N LEU A 94 18.21 1.55 5.95
CA LEU A 94 18.93 0.30 6.11
C LEU A 94 18.72 -0.65 4.91
N ALA A 95 17.51 -0.70 4.36
CA ALA A 95 17.24 -1.49 3.16
C ALA A 95 17.97 -0.93 1.93
N VAL A 96 17.99 0.40 1.78
CA VAL A 96 18.76 1.07 0.72
C VAL A 96 20.25 0.83 0.86
N LYS A 97 20.79 0.82 2.07
CA LYS A 97 22.22 0.54 2.32
C LYS A 97 22.55 -0.92 1.95
N ARG A 98 21.70 -1.88 2.36
CA ARG A 98 21.90 -3.31 2.06
C ARG A 98 21.91 -3.60 0.56
N SER A 99 20.97 -3.03 -0.21
CA SER A 99 20.93 -3.23 -1.66
C SER A 99 22.18 -2.72 -2.35
N ARG A 100 22.75 -1.59 -1.89
CA ARG A 100 24.02 -1.05 -2.38
C ARG A 100 25.22 -1.92 -2.02
N SER A 101 25.28 -2.47 -0.81
CA SER A 101 26.38 -3.35 -0.39
C SER A 101 26.31 -4.74 -1.02
N GLY A 102 25.13 -5.24 -1.35
CA GLY A 102 24.93 -6.54 -2.00
C GLY A 102 25.39 -6.59 -3.47
N GLY A 103 25.53 -5.44 -4.13
CA GLY A 103 26.05 -5.33 -5.50
C GLY A 103 27.56 -5.58 -5.64
N ARG A 104 28.31 -5.70 -4.54
CA ARG A 104 29.75 -6.02 -4.56
C ARG A 104 29.99 -7.51 -4.37
N ARG A 105 29.37 -8.34 -5.22
CA ARG A 105 29.67 -9.77 -5.31
C ARG A 105 30.79 -9.97 -6.35
N MET A 106 31.89 -10.54 -5.85
CA MET A 106 33.12 -10.97 -6.51
C MET A 106 33.08 -11.06 -8.05
N GLY A 107 34.03 -10.36 -8.69
CA GLY A 107 34.42 -10.62 -10.07
C GLY A 107 34.84 -12.09 -10.27
N PRO A 108 34.81 -12.58 -11.52
CA PRO A 108 34.99 -13.99 -11.82
C PRO A 108 36.38 -14.47 -11.36
N THR A 109 36.40 -15.52 -10.54
CA THR A 109 37.62 -16.27 -10.28
C THR A 109 38.01 -16.97 -11.58
N ALA A 110 38.97 -16.39 -12.30
CA ALA A 110 39.59 -17.03 -13.44
C ALA A 110 40.36 -18.26 -12.94
N HIS A 111 39.87 -19.45 -13.26
CA HIS A 111 40.67 -20.67 -13.18
C HIS A 111 41.40 -20.83 -14.51
N ARG A 112 42.73 -20.89 -14.40
CA ARG A 112 43.72 -21.16 -15.44
C ARG A 112 43.82 -22.66 -15.70
#